data_AF-A0A318CHJ9-F1
#
_entry.id   AF-A0A318CHJ9-F1
#
_cell.length_a   1.000
_cell.length_b   1.000
_cell.length_c   1.000
_cell.angle_alpha   90.00
_cell.angle_beta   90.00
_cell.angle_gamma   90.00
#
_symmetry.space_group_name_H-M   'P 1'
#
loop_
_entity.id
_entity.type
_entity.pdbx_description
1 polymer ?
#
loop_
_entity_poly.entity_id
_entity_poly.type
_entity_poly.pdbx_seq_one_letter_code
_entity_poly.pdbx_strand_id
1 'polypeptide(L)'
;QSHHIYALESGLSADPSMIWKIPDGRNLSIISNSDAHSGEKIGREANVFDTNIDYYSIIEAIKSKDPSKFLYTIEFYPEEGKYHYDGHRLCDISLSPEDSKKYNEICPRCGKPLTIGVLNRVEKLSNGDCFKNNIPFKKIVPLKEIIAECVGVVGVNSKSVQKEYDKLINSFKSEFNILLNISLDNIEDKIIRDGIKRVRSGELNIAPGFDGEYGKVSIFSEVKKTQKVSQKILF
;
A
#
# COMPACT_ATOMS: atom_id res chain seq x y z
N GLN A 1 27.93 0.57 -6.01
CA GLN A 1 26.98 0.99 -4.95
C GLN A 1 27.47 2.33 -4.39
N SER A 2 26.59 3.33 -4.19
CA SER A 2 27.01 4.64 -3.66
C SER A 2 27.34 4.54 -2.18
N HIS A 3 28.54 4.97 -1.77
CA HIS A 3 28.96 4.99 -0.36
C HIS A 3 28.31 6.11 0.47
N HIS A 4 27.46 6.92 -0.15
CA HIS A 4 26.88 8.11 0.47
C HIS A 4 25.35 8.08 0.56
N ILE A 5 24.71 7.06 -0.03
CA ILE A 5 23.27 6.85 0.05
C ILE A 5 23.01 5.80 1.13
N TYR A 6 22.22 6.15 2.12
CA TYR A 6 21.92 5.28 3.28
C TYR A 6 20.49 4.77 3.30
N ALA A 7 19.59 5.47 2.60
CA ALA A 7 18.18 5.14 2.56
C ALA A 7 17.63 5.27 1.15
N LEU A 8 16.55 4.54 0.91
CA LEU A 8 15.71 4.61 -0.28
C LEU A 8 14.27 4.82 0.20
N GLU A 9 13.58 5.77 -0.41
CA GLU A 9 12.16 5.99 -0.14
C GLU A 9 11.31 5.02 -0.96
N SER A 10 10.38 4.31 -0.33
CA SER A 10 9.46 3.40 -1.04
C SER A 10 8.55 4.16 -2.00
N GLY A 11 7.98 5.24 -1.48
CA GLY A 11 6.99 6.06 -2.15
C GLY A 11 5.68 5.31 -2.39
N LEU A 12 4.66 6.05 -2.81
CA LEU A 12 3.26 5.59 -2.84
C LEU A 12 2.93 4.47 -3.85
N SER A 13 3.92 4.04 -4.65
CA SER A 13 3.73 3.07 -5.73
C SER A 13 4.43 1.74 -5.48
N ALA A 14 5.19 1.63 -4.38
CA ALA A 14 5.86 0.41 -4.00
C ALA A 14 5.85 0.28 -2.47
N ASP A 15 5.97 -0.96 -2.00
CA ASP A 15 6.20 -1.23 -0.58
C ASP A 15 7.59 -1.88 -0.38
N PRO A 16 8.06 -2.03 0.86
CA PRO A 16 9.32 -2.68 1.14
C PRO A 16 9.43 -4.10 0.55
N SER A 17 8.33 -4.87 0.52
CA SER A 17 8.34 -6.23 -0.04
C SER A 17 8.58 -6.24 -1.55
N MET A 18 8.14 -5.22 -2.28
CA MET A 18 8.45 -5.03 -3.70
C MET A 18 9.92 -4.67 -3.89
N ILE A 19 10.44 -3.74 -3.09
CA ILE A 19 11.82 -3.25 -3.22
C ILE A 19 12.84 -4.32 -2.84
N TRP A 20 12.57 -5.15 -1.83
CA TRP A 20 13.47 -6.23 -1.42
C TRP A 20 13.72 -7.28 -2.52
N LYS A 21 12.84 -7.37 -3.51
CA LYS A 21 13.05 -8.21 -4.70
C LYS A 21 14.23 -7.71 -5.54
N ILE A 22 14.55 -6.41 -5.48
CA ILE A 22 15.64 -5.77 -6.21
C ILE A 22 16.92 -5.83 -5.37
N PRO A 23 18.01 -6.48 -5.84
CA PRO A 23 19.24 -6.68 -5.06
C PRO A 23 19.81 -5.40 -4.46
N ASP A 24 19.85 -4.30 -5.23
CA ASP A 24 20.39 -3.02 -4.78
C ASP A 24 19.57 -2.39 -3.64
N GLY A 25 18.27 -2.67 -3.57
CA GLY A 25 17.36 -2.16 -2.54
C GLY A 25 17.56 -2.81 -1.16
N ARG A 26 18.25 -3.95 -1.09
CA ARG A 26 18.48 -4.71 0.16
C ARG A 26 19.51 -4.05 1.07
N ASN A 27 20.46 -3.32 0.48
CA ASN A 27 21.58 -2.74 1.22
C ASN A 27 21.27 -1.36 1.80
N LEU A 28 20.13 -0.75 1.47
CA LEU A 28 19.69 0.55 2.00
C LEU A 28 18.55 0.40 3.00
N SER A 29 18.38 1.37 3.89
CA SER A 29 17.19 1.45 4.74
C SER A 29 16.01 1.89 3.90
N ILE A 30 14.88 1.22 4.02
CA ILE A 30 13.67 1.68 3.35
C ILE A 30 12.96 2.63 4.30
N ILE A 31 12.76 3.86 3.84
CA ILE A 31 11.95 4.85 4.52
C ILE A 31 10.65 5.05 3.75
N SER A 32 9.59 5.42 4.45
CA SER A 32 8.26 5.61 3.87
C SER A 32 7.71 6.96 4.32
N ASN A 33 7.34 7.81 3.36
CA ASN A 33 7.02 9.21 3.60
C ASN A 33 5.77 9.61 2.82
N SER A 34 4.86 10.31 3.49
CA SER A 34 3.56 10.66 2.91
C SER A 34 3.57 11.51 1.63
N ASP A 35 4.64 12.25 1.32
CA ASP A 35 4.63 13.27 0.25
C ASP A 35 3.35 14.14 0.29
N ALA A 36 3.04 14.65 1.49
CA ALA A 36 1.76 15.28 1.78
C ALA A 36 1.68 16.71 1.21
N HIS A 37 0.73 16.90 0.31
CA HIS A 37 0.40 18.20 -0.29
C HIS A 37 -0.86 18.84 0.31
N SER A 38 -1.46 18.18 1.31
CA SER A 38 -2.58 18.69 2.10
C SER A 38 -2.51 18.09 3.51
N GLY A 39 -3.11 18.77 4.49
CA GLY A 39 -3.12 18.29 5.88
C GLY A 39 -3.73 16.91 6.03
N GLU A 40 -4.78 16.60 5.26
CA GLU A 40 -5.45 15.31 5.27
C GLU A 40 -4.59 14.15 4.75
N LYS A 41 -3.52 14.44 3.99
CA LYS A 41 -2.61 13.42 3.44
C LYS A 41 -1.39 13.18 4.32
N ILE A 42 -1.21 13.94 5.40
CA ILE A 42 -0.08 13.78 6.32
C ILE A 42 -0.17 12.40 6.96
N GLY A 43 0.95 11.67 6.96
CA GLY A 43 1.04 10.38 7.64
C GLY A 43 0.34 9.21 6.95
N ARG A 44 -0.11 9.34 5.70
CA ARG A 44 -0.53 8.15 4.92
C ARG A 44 0.59 7.12 4.72
N GLU A 45 1.83 7.59 4.83
CA GLU A 45 3.07 6.82 4.93
C GLU A 45 3.95 7.47 5.99
N ALA A 46 4.63 6.65 6.80
CA ALA A 46 5.44 7.14 7.91
C ALA A 46 6.50 6.13 8.37
N ASN A 47 7.42 6.60 9.20
CA ASN A 47 8.48 5.80 9.82
C ASN A 47 8.30 5.81 11.34
N VAL A 48 8.48 4.67 11.99
CA VAL A 48 8.37 4.54 13.45
C VAL A 48 9.75 4.30 14.05
N PHE A 49 10.18 5.24 14.89
CA PHE A 49 11.48 5.22 15.56
C PHE A 49 11.30 5.13 17.08
N ASP A 50 12.20 4.37 17.72
CA ASP A 50 12.44 4.41 19.17
C ASP A 50 13.79 5.08 19.43
N THR A 51 13.76 6.42 19.36
CA THR A 51 14.95 7.26 19.53
C THR A 51 14.56 8.56 20.21
N ASN A 52 15.57 9.35 20.59
CA ASN A 52 15.34 10.77 20.87
C ASN A 52 14.79 11.48 19.61
N ILE A 53 13.95 12.50 19.83
CA ILE A 53 13.35 13.30 18.75
C ILE A 53 14.34 14.40 18.34
N ASP A 54 15.44 13.98 17.73
CA ASP A 54 16.45 14.87 17.18
C ASP A 54 17.02 14.29 15.88
N TYR A 55 17.59 15.18 15.06
CA TYR A 55 18.14 14.83 13.75
C TYR A 55 19.20 13.73 13.83
N TYR A 56 20.10 13.79 14.81
CA TYR A 56 21.24 12.89 14.89
C TYR A 56 20.79 11.47 15.22
N SER A 57 19.90 11.32 16.20
CA SER A 57 19.37 10.03 16.61
C SER A 57 18.56 9.35 15.50
N ILE A 58 17.71 10.10 14.78
CA ILE A 58 16.92 9.57 13.66
C ILE A 58 17.82 9.14 12.49
N ILE A 59 18.80 9.96 12.11
CA ILE A 59 19.72 9.64 11.03
C ILE A 59 20.62 8.45 11.39
N GLU A 60 21.05 8.33 12.65
CA GLU A 60 21.81 7.16 13.12
C GLU A 60 20.98 5.88 13.00
N ALA A 61 19.70 5.90 13.41
CA ALA A 61 18.80 4.76 13.28
C ALA A 61 18.61 4.35 11.81
N ILE A 62 18.42 5.33 10.90
CA ILE A 62 18.32 5.09 9.46
C ILE A 62 19.63 4.50 8.91
N LYS A 63 20.80 5.03 9.28
CA LYS A 63 22.09 4.56 8.74
C LYS A 63 22.47 3.17 9.25
N SER A 64 22.20 2.89 10.53
CA SER A 64 22.60 1.65 11.21
C SER A 64 21.69 0.46 10.89
N LYS A 65 20.45 0.72 10.44
CA LYS A 65 19.42 -0.33 10.25
C LYS A 65 19.11 -1.13 11.51
N ASP A 66 19.28 -0.51 12.67
CA ASP A 66 19.05 -1.15 13.95
C ASP A 66 17.54 -1.30 14.21
N PRO A 67 16.98 -2.53 14.24
CA PRO A 67 15.56 -2.75 14.44
C PRO A 67 15.08 -2.40 15.86
N SER A 68 15.99 -2.16 16.82
CA SER A 68 15.65 -1.62 18.13
C SER A 68 15.41 -0.11 18.11
N LYS A 69 15.91 0.60 17.09
CA LYS A 69 15.77 2.06 16.92
C LYS A 69 14.87 2.45 15.76
N PHE A 70 14.91 1.73 14.64
CA PHE A 70 14.01 1.90 13.52
C PHE A 70 13.07 0.69 13.46
N LEU A 71 11.90 0.85 14.08
CA LEU A 71 11.03 -0.26 14.43
C LEU A 71 10.29 -0.83 13.21
N TYR A 72 9.70 0.04 12.40
CA TYR A 72 8.99 -0.33 11.17
C TYR A 72 8.61 0.90 10.33
N THR A 73 8.24 0.66 9.07
CA THR A 73 7.53 1.64 8.24
C THR A 73 6.02 1.39 8.26
N ILE A 74 5.25 2.45 8.05
CA ILE A 74 3.82 2.44 7.81
C ILE A 74 3.62 2.74 6.33
N GLU A 75 3.00 1.82 5.61
CA GLU A 75 2.88 1.85 4.15
C GLU A 75 1.42 1.96 3.74
N PHE A 76 1.20 2.61 2.60
CA PHE A 76 -0.05 2.53 1.87
C PHE A 76 -0.12 1.21 1.06
N TYR A 77 -1.29 0.88 0.50
CA TYR A 77 -1.41 -0.23 -0.44
C TYR A 77 -0.97 0.22 -1.85
N PRO A 78 0.21 -0.18 -2.35
CA PRO A 78 0.68 0.24 -3.68
C PRO A 78 -0.25 -0.22 -4.81
N GLU A 79 -1.07 -1.25 -4.56
CA GLU A 79 -2.08 -1.75 -5.47
C GLU A 79 -3.16 -0.70 -5.81
N GLU A 80 -3.40 0.28 -4.95
CA GLU A 80 -4.32 1.39 -5.24
C GLU A 80 -3.71 2.40 -6.23
N GLY A 81 -2.40 2.33 -6.47
CA GLY A 81 -1.71 3.17 -7.45
C GLY A 81 -2.24 3.00 -8.87
N LYS A 82 -2.30 4.12 -9.62
CA LYS A 82 -2.83 4.19 -11.00
C LYS A 82 -2.16 3.29 -12.03
N TYR A 83 -0.94 2.87 -11.74
CA TYR A 83 -0.08 2.14 -12.67
C TYR A 83 0.55 0.95 -11.96
N HIS A 84 -0.17 0.30 -11.04
CA HIS A 84 0.37 -0.84 -10.32
C HIS A 84 0.55 -2.05 -11.26
N TYR A 85 -0.54 -2.44 -11.94
CA TYR A 85 -0.56 -3.51 -12.94
C TYR A 85 -0.36 -3.01 -14.36
N ASP A 86 -0.01 -3.95 -15.24
CA ASP A 86 0.01 -3.71 -16.68
C ASP A 86 -1.43 -3.62 -17.18
N GLY A 87 -1.73 -2.65 -18.03
CA GLY A 87 -3.13 -2.49 -18.42
C GLY A 87 -3.38 -1.69 -19.68
N HIS A 88 -4.64 -1.78 -20.10
CA HIS A 88 -5.19 -0.97 -21.19
C HIS A 88 -6.62 -0.61 -20.84
N ARG A 89 -6.78 0.59 -20.29
CA ARG A 89 -8.00 1.15 -19.72
C ARG A 89 -9.16 1.13 -20.71
N LEU A 90 -8.92 1.53 -21.95
CA LEU A 90 -9.95 1.57 -22.99
C LEU A 90 -10.54 0.18 -23.31
N CYS A 91 -9.81 -0.88 -22.97
CA CYS A 91 -10.24 -2.26 -23.14
C CYS A 91 -10.60 -2.95 -21.82
N ASP A 92 -10.55 -2.25 -20.68
CA ASP A 92 -10.83 -2.81 -19.36
C ASP A 92 -9.96 -4.05 -19.05
N ILE A 93 -8.69 -4.00 -19.46
CA ILE A 93 -7.70 -5.07 -19.25
C ILE A 93 -6.70 -4.63 -18.19
N SER A 94 -6.62 -5.42 -17.12
CA SER A 94 -5.60 -5.34 -16.06
C SER A 94 -4.96 -6.70 -15.89
N LEU A 95 -3.64 -6.77 -16.09
CA LEU A 95 -2.88 -8.01 -16.08
C LEU A 95 -1.74 -7.90 -15.08
N SER A 96 -1.53 -8.99 -14.34
CA SER A 96 -0.29 -9.18 -13.61
C SER A 96 0.88 -9.21 -14.59
N PRO A 97 2.11 -8.90 -14.16
CA PRO A 97 3.28 -8.99 -15.05
C PRO A 97 3.51 -10.41 -15.60
N GLU A 98 3.13 -11.45 -14.86
CA GLU A 98 3.17 -12.83 -15.35
C GLU A 98 2.19 -13.04 -16.50
N ASP A 99 0.98 -12.50 -16.40
CA ASP A 99 -0.05 -12.64 -17.41
C ASP A 99 0.22 -11.76 -18.64
N SER A 100 0.72 -10.54 -18.47
CA SER A 100 1.05 -9.65 -19.61
C SER A 100 2.19 -10.20 -20.46
N LYS A 101 3.20 -10.86 -19.86
CA LYS A 101 4.28 -11.55 -20.57
C LYS A 101 3.75 -12.63 -21.53
N LYS A 102 2.66 -13.34 -21.17
CA LYS A 102 2.02 -14.35 -22.03
C LYS A 102 1.45 -13.74 -23.32
N TYR A 103 1.14 -12.45 -23.30
CA TYR A 103 0.65 -11.70 -24.46
C TYR A 103 1.71 -10.78 -25.06
N ASN A 104 3.00 -10.98 -24.74
CA ASN A 104 4.11 -10.11 -25.18
C ASN A 104 3.86 -8.63 -24.89
N GLU A 105 3.23 -8.33 -23.74
CA GLU A 105 2.90 -6.95 -23.34
C GLU A 105 1.94 -6.23 -24.31
N ILE A 106 1.19 -6.98 -25.13
CA ILE A 106 0.16 -6.49 -26.04
C ILE A 106 -1.23 -6.76 -25.48
N CYS A 107 -2.14 -5.80 -25.66
CA CYS A 107 -3.53 -5.93 -25.24
C CYS A 107 -4.22 -7.05 -26.04
N PRO A 108 -4.73 -8.11 -25.37
CA PRO A 108 -5.38 -9.23 -26.04
C PRO A 108 -6.72 -8.87 -26.69
N ARG A 109 -7.32 -7.72 -26.35
CA ARG A 109 -8.61 -7.27 -26.90
C ARG A 109 -8.45 -6.50 -28.22
N CYS A 110 -7.42 -5.66 -28.34
CA CYS A 110 -7.30 -4.72 -29.47
C CYS A 110 -5.95 -4.72 -30.18
N GLY A 111 -4.96 -5.48 -29.71
CA GLY A 111 -3.63 -5.58 -30.33
C GLY A 111 -2.71 -4.37 -30.10
N LYS A 112 -3.14 -3.35 -29.34
CA LYS A 112 -2.27 -2.21 -28.97
C LYS A 112 -1.37 -2.57 -27.78
N PRO A 113 -0.21 -1.91 -27.60
CA PRO A 113 0.63 -2.11 -26.42
C PRO A 113 -0.12 -1.84 -25.11
N LEU A 114 0.18 -2.62 -24.07
CA LEU A 114 -0.25 -2.34 -22.70
C LEU A 114 0.61 -1.20 -22.11
N THR A 115 0.01 -0.39 -21.26
CA THR A 115 0.75 0.48 -20.34
C THR A 115 1.39 -0.39 -19.27
N ILE A 116 2.72 -0.39 -19.19
CA ILE A 116 3.48 -1.21 -18.25
C ILE A 116 3.46 -0.59 -16.85
N GLY A 117 3.07 -1.38 -15.86
CA GLY A 117 2.94 -0.99 -14.47
C GLY A 117 4.24 -1.11 -13.67
N VAL A 118 4.19 -0.56 -12.45
CA VAL A 118 5.29 -0.55 -11.49
C VAL A 118 5.67 -1.96 -11.07
N LEU A 119 4.70 -2.86 -10.87
CA LEU A 119 4.99 -4.24 -10.48
C LEU A 119 5.80 -4.97 -11.55
N ASN A 120 5.51 -4.73 -12.84
CA ASN A 120 6.28 -5.31 -13.94
C ASN A 120 7.73 -4.79 -13.93
N ARG A 121 7.93 -3.50 -13.69
CA ARG A 121 9.28 -2.93 -13.56
C ARG A 121 10.06 -3.54 -12.40
N VAL A 122 9.42 -3.74 -11.25
CA VAL A 122 10.01 -4.41 -10.09
C VAL A 122 10.42 -5.83 -10.44
N GLU A 123 9.55 -6.60 -11.10
CA GLU A 123 9.88 -7.96 -11.53
C GLU A 123 11.04 -8.01 -12.52
N LYS A 124 11.12 -7.08 -13.47
CA LYS A 124 12.24 -7.00 -14.44
C LYS A 124 13.59 -6.75 -13.77
N LEU A 125 13.59 -6.09 -12.61
CA LEU A 125 14.80 -5.80 -11.82
C LEU A 125 15.04 -6.81 -10.70
N SER A 126 14.09 -7.71 -10.46
CA SER A 126 14.19 -8.75 -9.46
C SER A 126 15.12 -9.87 -9.91
N ASN A 127 15.77 -10.51 -8.95
CA ASN A 127 16.56 -11.72 -9.20
C ASN A 127 15.91 -13.01 -8.64
N GLY A 128 14.69 -12.92 -8.11
CA GLY A 128 13.92 -14.08 -7.62
C GLY A 128 14.27 -14.55 -6.20
N ASP A 129 15.24 -13.94 -5.51
CA ASP A 129 15.58 -14.36 -4.16
C ASP A 129 14.54 -13.88 -3.13
N CYS A 130 14.26 -14.75 -2.16
CA CYS A 130 13.57 -14.35 -0.94
C CYS A 130 14.55 -13.59 -0.03
N PHE A 131 14.39 -12.27 0.07
CA PHE A 131 15.12 -11.44 1.02
C PHE A 131 14.25 -11.13 2.24
N LYS A 132 14.80 -11.37 3.43
CA LYS A 132 14.18 -11.01 4.70
C LYS A 132 14.95 -9.83 5.28
N ASN A 133 14.31 -8.67 5.34
CA ASN A 133 14.87 -7.48 5.99
C ASN A 133 14.58 -7.51 7.49
N ASN A 134 15.42 -6.83 8.27
CA ASN A 134 15.29 -6.76 9.72
C ASN A 134 14.27 -5.71 10.17
N ILE A 135 13.97 -4.73 9.32
CA ILE A 135 12.96 -3.69 9.59
C ILE A 135 11.65 -4.09 8.92
N PRO A 136 10.60 -4.45 9.69
CA PRO A 136 9.30 -4.80 9.14
C PRO A 136 8.53 -3.57 8.64
N PHE A 137 7.39 -3.81 8.00
CA PHE A 137 6.46 -2.78 7.59
C PHE A 137 5.03 -3.19 7.90
N LYS A 138 4.14 -2.20 8.01
CA LYS A 138 2.70 -2.40 8.25
C LYS A 138 1.92 -1.62 7.21
N LYS A 139 1.03 -2.29 6.48
CA LYS A 139 0.09 -1.61 5.58
C LYS A 139 -1.10 -1.10 6.37
N ILE A 140 -1.58 0.10 6.04
CA ILE A 140 -2.78 0.68 6.64
C ILE A 140 -3.76 1.16 5.56
N VAL A 141 -5.03 1.21 5.95
CA VAL A 141 -6.08 1.93 5.23
C VAL A 141 -6.48 3.12 6.12
N PRO A 142 -6.57 4.35 5.59
CA PRO A 142 -6.99 5.51 6.38
C PRO A 142 -8.29 5.27 7.14
N LEU A 143 -8.36 5.73 8.39
CA LEU A 143 -9.49 5.43 9.28
C LEU A 143 -10.83 5.93 8.70
N LYS A 144 -10.83 7.08 8.02
CA LYS A 144 -12.03 7.59 7.34
C LYS A 144 -12.54 6.65 6.23
N GLU A 145 -11.64 5.98 5.51
CA GLU A 145 -12.01 5.01 4.47
C GLU A 145 -12.62 3.75 5.10
N ILE A 146 -12.02 3.25 6.19
CA ILE A 146 -12.58 2.14 6.98
C ILE A 146 -13.99 2.48 7.45
N ILE A 147 -14.18 3.65 8.08
CA ILE A 147 -15.49 4.08 8.59
C ILE A 147 -16.49 4.25 7.45
N ALA A 148 -16.09 4.84 6.32
CA ALA A 148 -16.97 5.02 5.17
C ALA A 148 -17.53 3.69 4.66
N GLU A 149 -16.66 2.67 4.56
CA GLU A 149 -17.09 1.34 4.16
C GLU A 149 -17.97 0.67 5.22
N CYS A 150 -17.64 0.78 6.52
CA CYS A 150 -18.46 0.27 7.62
C CYS A 150 -19.87 0.88 7.66
N VAL A 151 -19.99 2.18 7.40
CA VAL A 151 -21.27 2.91 7.39
C VAL A 151 -22.03 2.72 6.07
N GLY A 152 -21.38 2.16 5.05
CA GLY A 152 -21.98 1.90 3.73
C GLY A 152 -22.17 3.17 2.89
N VAL A 153 -21.32 4.18 3.09
CA VAL A 153 -21.35 5.44 2.34
C VAL A 153 -20.15 5.56 1.42
N VAL A 154 -20.37 6.08 0.20
CA VAL A 154 -19.30 6.22 -0.79
C VAL A 154 -18.34 7.37 -0.44
N GLY A 155 -18.82 8.40 0.25
CA GLY A 155 -18.05 9.61 0.54
C GLY A 155 -17.35 9.57 1.90
N VAL A 156 -16.02 9.52 1.89
CA VAL A 156 -15.17 9.67 3.09
C VAL A 156 -15.34 11.01 3.81
N ASN A 157 -15.85 12.02 3.11
CA ASN A 157 -16.13 13.36 3.64
C ASN A 157 -17.59 13.56 4.08
N SER A 158 -18.37 12.49 4.17
CA SER A 158 -19.74 12.59 4.65
C SER A 158 -19.80 12.96 6.14
N LYS A 159 -20.89 13.65 6.55
CA LYS A 159 -21.08 14.06 7.94
C LYS A 159 -21.13 12.87 8.91
N SER A 160 -21.65 11.73 8.47
CA SER A 160 -21.69 10.51 9.27
C SER A 160 -20.28 9.96 9.52
N VAL A 161 -19.43 9.90 8.48
CA VAL A 161 -18.04 9.46 8.61
C VAL A 161 -17.26 10.41 9.52
N GLN A 162 -17.39 11.72 9.31
CA GLN A 162 -16.69 12.71 10.14
C GLN A 162 -17.08 12.60 11.62
N LYS A 163 -18.38 12.40 11.90
CA LYS A 163 -18.87 12.23 13.27
C LYS A 163 -18.26 11.02 13.97
N GLU A 164 -18.23 9.86 13.30
CA GLU A 164 -17.63 8.65 13.88
C GLU A 164 -16.10 8.76 13.98
N TYR A 165 -15.46 9.39 13.00
CA TYR A 165 -14.03 9.68 13.03
C TYR A 165 -13.67 10.53 14.26
N ASP A 166 -14.37 11.65 14.48
CA ASP A 166 -14.13 12.54 15.62
C ASP A 166 -14.41 11.83 16.95
N LYS A 167 -15.44 10.99 17.02
CA LYS A 167 -15.74 10.17 18.21
C LYS A 167 -14.56 9.26 18.56
N LEU A 168 -14.01 8.55 17.58
CA LEU A 168 -12.88 7.64 17.79
C LEU A 168 -11.60 8.40 18.15
N ILE A 169 -11.31 9.51 17.45
CA ILE A 169 -10.14 10.35 17.76
C ILE A 169 -10.21 10.94 19.16
N ASN A 170 -11.37 11.44 19.60
CA ASN A 170 -11.54 11.94 20.96
C ASN A 170 -11.38 10.86 22.02
N SER A 171 -11.74 9.61 21.70
CA SER A 171 -11.62 8.47 22.63
C SER A 171 -10.20 7.89 22.69
N PHE A 172 -9.49 7.87 21.56
CA PHE A 172 -8.22 7.14 21.40
C PHE A 172 -7.04 8.02 20.95
N LYS A 173 -7.20 9.34 20.97
CA LYS A 173 -6.21 10.41 20.71
C LYS A 173 -5.73 10.57 19.28
N SER A 174 -5.42 9.49 18.56
CA SER A 174 -4.88 9.59 17.20
C SER A 174 -5.26 8.41 16.31
N GLU A 175 -5.25 8.66 15.01
CA GLU A 175 -5.53 7.65 13.99
C GLU A 175 -4.55 6.48 14.07
N PHE A 176 -3.25 6.73 14.13
CA PHE A 176 -2.26 5.64 14.26
C PHE A 176 -2.46 4.81 15.51
N ASN A 177 -2.84 5.42 16.64
CA ASN A 177 -3.12 4.67 17.85
C ASN A 177 -4.32 3.71 17.65
N ILE A 178 -5.37 4.17 16.97
CA ILE A 178 -6.56 3.38 16.62
C ILE A 178 -6.19 2.25 15.66
N LEU A 179 -5.45 2.55 14.59
CA LEU A 179 -5.12 1.59 13.55
C LEU A 179 -4.08 0.55 13.98
N LEU A 180 -3.15 0.90 14.88
CA LEU A 180 -1.98 0.07 15.15
C LEU A 180 -1.90 -0.50 16.57
N ASN A 181 -2.35 0.24 17.59
CA ASN A 181 -1.93 -0.03 18.98
C ASN A 181 -3.07 -0.46 19.90
N ILE A 182 -4.26 0.17 19.78
CA ILE A 182 -5.34 -0.11 20.73
C ILE A 182 -5.84 -1.55 20.61
N SER A 183 -6.32 -2.13 21.72
CA SER A 183 -7.06 -3.38 21.68
C SER A 183 -8.37 -3.19 20.93
N LEU A 184 -8.73 -4.16 20.09
CA LEU A 184 -9.99 -4.17 19.36
C LEU A 184 -11.20 -4.20 20.30
N ASP A 185 -11.06 -4.78 21.49
CA ASP A 185 -12.15 -4.86 22.48
C ASP A 185 -12.57 -3.50 23.04
N ASN A 186 -11.69 -2.49 22.94
CA ASN A 186 -12.02 -1.13 23.35
C ASN A 186 -12.96 -0.43 22.35
N ILE A 187 -13.13 -0.98 21.14
CA ILE A 187 -13.98 -0.41 20.09
C ILE A 187 -15.38 -1.02 20.23
N GLU A 188 -16.32 -0.21 20.71
CA GLU A 188 -17.70 -0.65 20.97
C GLU A 188 -18.45 -1.03 19.68
N ASP A 189 -18.26 -0.27 18.61
CA ASP A 189 -18.92 -0.53 17.33
C ASP A 189 -18.34 -1.79 16.69
N LYS A 190 -19.18 -2.83 16.60
CA LYS A 190 -18.76 -4.15 16.11
C LYS A 190 -18.31 -4.14 14.65
N ILE A 191 -18.89 -3.28 13.82
CA ILE A 191 -18.60 -3.22 12.38
C ILE A 191 -17.26 -2.50 12.17
N ILE A 192 -17.06 -1.34 12.84
CA ILE A 192 -15.78 -0.62 12.80
C ILE A 192 -14.65 -1.48 13.37
N ARG A 193 -14.92 -2.17 14.48
CA ARG A 193 -13.97 -3.12 15.07
C ARG A 193 -13.58 -4.23 14.11
N ASP A 194 -14.54 -4.83 13.40
CA ASP A 194 -14.25 -5.86 12.38
C ASP A 194 -13.46 -5.28 11.20
N GLY A 195 -13.80 -4.05 10.78
CA GLY A 195 -13.08 -3.36 9.71
C GLY A 195 -11.61 -3.13 10.05
N ILE A 196 -11.33 -2.59 11.23
CA ILE A 196 -9.94 -2.40 11.71
C ILE A 196 -9.23 -3.74 11.87
N LYS A 197 -9.93 -4.77 12.37
CA LYS A 197 -9.37 -6.13 12.49
C LYS A 197 -8.90 -6.67 11.13
N ARG A 198 -9.73 -6.58 10.09
CA ARG A 198 -9.42 -7.03 8.73
C ARG A 198 -8.26 -6.28 8.11
N VAL A 199 -8.21 -4.95 8.30
CA VAL A 199 -7.07 -4.14 7.85
C VAL A 199 -5.79 -4.59 8.55
N ARG A 200 -5.81 -4.80 9.87
CA ARG A 200 -4.64 -5.29 10.63
C ARG A 200 -4.19 -6.69 10.22
N SER A 201 -5.11 -7.59 9.85
CA SER A 201 -4.77 -8.95 9.38
C SER A 201 -4.46 -9.02 7.89
N GLY A 202 -4.70 -7.95 7.12
CA GLY A 202 -4.54 -7.92 5.67
C GLY A 202 -5.63 -8.70 4.92
N GLU A 203 -6.74 -9.04 5.58
CA GLU A 203 -7.90 -9.72 4.99
C GLU A 203 -8.77 -8.73 4.19
N LEU A 204 -8.20 -8.24 3.07
CA LEU A 204 -8.82 -7.23 2.22
C LEU A 204 -9.01 -7.75 0.79
N ASN A 205 -10.03 -7.23 0.13
CA ASN A 205 -10.28 -7.46 -1.29
C ASN A 205 -9.65 -6.32 -2.09
N ILE A 206 -8.64 -6.64 -2.89
CA ILE A 206 -7.84 -5.66 -3.63
C ILE A 206 -8.00 -5.87 -5.14
N ALA A 207 -8.35 -4.79 -5.83
CA ALA A 207 -8.36 -4.68 -7.28
C ALA A 207 -7.27 -3.68 -7.69
N PRO A 208 -6.14 -4.14 -8.26
CA PRO A 208 -5.04 -3.25 -8.59
C PRO A 208 -5.38 -2.21 -9.67
N GLY A 209 -4.85 -1.01 -9.52
CA GLY A 209 -4.94 0.05 -10.51
C GLY A 209 -4.05 -0.20 -11.72
N PHE A 210 -4.43 0.37 -12.86
CA PHE A 210 -3.78 0.17 -14.14
C PHE A 210 -4.11 1.30 -15.11
N ASP A 211 -3.17 1.61 -16.02
CA ASP A 211 -3.36 2.56 -17.13
C ASP A 211 -4.10 3.87 -16.77
N GLY A 212 -3.74 4.45 -15.61
CA GLY A 212 -4.26 5.73 -15.14
C GLY A 212 -5.49 5.63 -14.23
N GLU A 213 -6.06 4.44 -14.04
CA GLU A 213 -7.14 4.17 -13.09
C GLU A 213 -6.59 3.73 -11.74
N TYR A 214 -7.05 4.37 -10.67
CA TYR A 214 -6.71 3.95 -9.32
C TYR A 214 -7.26 2.55 -9.05
N GLY A 215 -6.49 1.78 -8.30
CA GLY A 215 -6.99 0.54 -7.73
C GLY A 215 -8.02 0.80 -6.64
N LYS A 216 -8.55 -0.28 -6.11
CA LYS A 216 -9.54 -0.23 -5.04
C LYS A 216 -9.22 -1.29 -4.00
N VAL A 217 -9.01 -0.84 -2.77
CA VAL A 217 -9.05 -1.69 -1.58
C VAL A 217 -10.46 -1.66 -1.01
N SER A 218 -10.98 -2.84 -0.64
CA SER A 218 -12.27 -2.99 0.03
C SER A 218 -12.14 -4.00 1.16
N ILE A 219 -12.75 -3.68 2.29
CA ILE A 219 -12.68 -4.44 3.54
C ILE A 219 -13.75 -5.53 3.59
N PHE A 220 -14.97 -5.22 3.12
CA PHE A 220 -16.12 -6.12 3.22
C PHE A 220 -16.62 -6.59 1.87
N SER A 221 -16.57 -5.73 0.85
CA SER A 221 -17.16 -6.05 -0.46
C SER A 221 -16.16 -6.77 -1.35
N GLU A 222 -16.65 -7.67 -2.20
CA GLU A 222 -15.85 -8.19 -3.30
C GLU A 222 -15.60 -7.07 -4.31
N VAL A 223 -14.33 -6.89 -4.70
CA VAL A 223 -13.98 -6.00 -5.81
C VAL A 223 -13.89 -6.80 -7.10
N LYS A 224 -14.51 -6.28 -8.15
CA LYS A 224 -14.40 -6.87 -9.49
C LYS A 224 -12.94 -6.78 -9.94
N LYS A 225 -12.27 -7.93 -9.99
CA LYS A 225 -11.00 -8.07 -10.71
C LYS A 225 -11.31 -8.07 -12.20
N THR A 226 -10.78 -7.11 -12.94
CA THR A 226 -10.97 -7.00 -14.40
C THR A 226 -10.41 -8.23 -15.11
N GLN A 227 -10.99 -8.54 -16.27
CA GLN A 227 -11.02 -9.90 -16.84
C GLN A 227 -9.63 -10.47 -17.12
N LYS A 228 -9.35 -11.67 -16.59
CA LYS A 228 -8.47 -12.64 -17.28
C LYS A 228 -9.18 -13.00 -18.57
N VAL A 229 -8.55 -12.74 -19.72
CA VAL A 229 -9.08 -13.20 -21.00
C VAL A 229 -9.20 -14.71 -20.92
N SER A 230 -10.44 -15.22 -20.93
CA SER A 230 -10.67 -16.63 -21.15
C SER A 230 -10.12 -16.94 -22.54
N GLN A 231 -9.19 -17.89 -22.62
CA GLN A 231 -8.77 -18.46 -23.89
C GLN A 231 -10.02 -18.99 -24.60
N LYS A 232 -10.61 -18.19 -25.50
CA LYS A 232 -11.29 -18.76 -26.65
C LYS A 232 -10.18 -19.08 -27.65
N ILE A 233 -9.67 -20.29 -27.53
CA ILE A 233 -9.08 -20.99 -28.67
C ILE A 233 -10.18 -21.01 -29.73
N LEU A 234 -10.04 -20.15 -30.73
CA LEU A 234 -10.72 -20.34 -32.00
C LEU A 234 -9.62 -20.71 -32.98
N PHE A 235 -9.66 -21.98 -33.36
CA PHE A 235 -9.02 -22.53 -34.54
C PHE A 235 -9.29 -21.66 -35.77
#